data_AF-A0A2W4QF78-F1
#
_entry.id   AF-A0A2W4QF78-F1
#
_cell.length_a   1.000
_cell.length_b   1.000
_cell.length_c   1.000
_cell.angle_alpha   90.00
_cell.angle_beta   90.00
_cell.angle_gamma   90.00
#
_symmetry.space_group_name_H-M   'P 1'
#
loop_
_entity.id
_entity.type
_entity.pdbx_description
1 polymer ?
#
loop_
_entity_poly.entity_id
_entity_poly.type
_entity_poly.pdbx_seq_one_letter_code
_entity_poly.pdbx_strand_id
1 'polypeptide(L)' 'MKLFVGLGNPEPKYARHRHNVGFMAVDRIAERHNFSPWRSRFQGEMAEGTIGGERVLLLKPMTYMNESGR' A
#
# COMPACT_ATOMS: atom_id res chain seq x y z
N MET A 1 -8.25 11.16 -9.82
CA MET A 1 -8.29 10.15 -8.74
C MET A 1 -7.29 9.07 -9.12
N LYS A 2 -6.28 8.89 -8.28
CA LYS A 2 -5.15 7.98 -8.55
C LYS A 2 -5.13 6.83 -7.55
N LEU A 3 -4.60 5.70 -7.99
CA LEU A 3 -4.33 4.53 -7.16
C LEU A 3 -2.82 4.28 -7.15
N PHE A 4 -2.22 4.31 -5.98
CA PHE A 4 -0.82 3.99 -5.76
C PHE A 4 -0.76 2.61 -5.08
N VAL A 5 -0.18 1.64 -5.79
CA VAL A 5 -0.09 0.26 -5.30
C VAL A 5 1.35 0.00 -4.86
N GLY A 6 1.51 -0.34 -3.57
CA GLY A 6 2.76 -0.86 -3.05
C GLY A 6 2.75 -2.36 -3.23
N LEU A 7 3.71 -2.90 -3.97
CA LEU A 7 3.87 -4.34 -4.15
C LEU A 7 4.82 -4.91 -3.08
N GLY A 8 4.52 -6.13 -2.61
CA GLY A 8 5.28 -6.84 -1.58
C GLY A 8 4.61 -8.16 -1.20
N ASN A 9 5.24 -8.89 -0.27
CA ASN A 9 4.62 -10.05 0.40
C ASN A 9 4.20 -9.68 1.83
N PRO A 10 3.03 -10.15 2.31
CA PRO A 10 2.42 -9.71 3.57
C PRO A 10 3.12 -10.20 4.84
N GLU A 11 3.92 -11.27 4.77
CA GLU A 11 4.42 -11.89 5.99
C GLU A 11 5.50 -11.06 6.70
N PRO A 12 5.49 -11.00 8.04
CA PRO A 12 6.43 -10.19 8.81
C PRO A 12 7.91 -10.49 8.50
N LYS A 13 8.25 -11.74 8.17
CA LYS A 13 9.60 -12.16 7.78
C LYS A 13 10.13 -11.41 6.54
N TYR A 14 9.26 -10.93 5.66
CA TYR A 14 9.63 -10.25 4.42
C TYR A 14 9.65 -8.72 4.53
N ALA A 15 9.28 -8.15 5.67
CA ALA A 15 9.07 -6.70 5.83
C ALA A 15 10.27 -5.82 5.41
N ARG A 16 11.51 -6.34 5.47
CA ARG A 16 12.74 -5.64 5.06
C ARG A 16 13.44 -6.24 3.84
N HIS A 17 12.79 -7.16 3.13
CA HIS A 17 13.32 -7.68 1.87
C HIS A 17 13.21 -6.61 0.77
N ARG A 18 14.16 -6.60 -0.18
CA ARG A 18 14.14 -5.70 -1.34
C ARG A 18 12.82 -5.76 -2.12
N HIS A 19 12.16 -6.91 -2.09
CA HIS A 19 10.88 -7.17 -2.74
C HIS A 19 9.69 -6.43 -2.11
N ASN A 20 9.82 -5.96 -0.87
CA ASN A 20 8.79 -5.23 -0.14
C ASN A 20 9.01 -3.70 -0.19
N VAL A 21 9.94 -3.20 -1.03
CA VAL A 21 10.18 -1.76 -1.16
C VAL A 21 8.91 -1.00 -1.57
N GLY A 22 8.00 -1.64 -2.32
CA GLY A 22 6.70 -1.06 -2.67
C GLY A 22 5.82 -0.82 -1.44
N PHE A 23 5.69 -1.80 -0.54
CA PHE A 23 4.99 -1.63 0.75
C PHE A 23 5.63 -0.51 1.58
N MET A 24 6.96 -0.53 1.71
CA MET A 24 7.69 0.50 2.46
C MET A 24 7.44 1.90 1.89
N ALA A 25 7.39 2.05 0.56
CA ALA A 25 7.13 3.32 -0.09
C ALA A 25 5.73 3.84 0.22
N VAL A 26 4.70 2.99 0.09
CA VAL A 26 3.32 3.44 0.38
C VAL A 26 3.08 3.68 1.87
N ASP A 27 3.74 2.95 2.77
CA ASP A 27 3.69 3.25 4.21
C ASP A 27 4.28 4.65 4.50
N ARG A 28 5.42 5.00 3.88
CA ARG A 28 6.02 6.35 4.05
C ARG A 28 5.21 7.46 3.40
N ILE A 29 4.53 7.18 2.29
CA ILE A 29 3.61 8.15 1.67
C ILE A 29 2.40 8.37 2.58
N ALA A 30 1.81 7.29 3.12
CA ALA A 30 0.68 7.37 4.05
C ALA A 30 1.01 8.23 5.28
N GLU A 31 2.16 7.96 5.90
CA GLU A 31 2.67 8.71 7.05
C GLU A 31 2.90 10.19 6.72
N ARG A 32 3.63 10.47 5.63
CA ARG A 32 3.97 11.86 5.24
C ARG A 32 2.76 12.72 4.97
N HIS A 33 1.69 12.14 4.42
CA HIS A 33 0.52 12.88 3.95
C HIS A 33 -0.71 12.68 4.84
N ASN A 34 -0.56 12.08 6.04
CA ASN A 34 -1.64 11.82 6.98
C ASN A 34 -2.85 11.11 6.34
N PHE A 35 -2.59 10.03 5.61
CA PHE A 35 -3.66 9.19 5.07
C PHE A 35 -4.49 8.59 6.21
N SER A 36 -5.71 8.17 5.88
CA SER A 36 -6.57 7.45 6.82
C SER A 36 -5.88 6.18 7.35
N PRO A 37 -6.29 5.64 8.52
CA PRO A 37 -5.85 4.33 8.95
C PRO A 37 -6.08 3.26 7.87
N TRP A 38 -5.15 2.31 7.77
CA TRP A 38 -5.26 1.18 6.87
C TRP A 38 -6.50 0.34 7.23
N ARG A 39 -7.27 -0.05 6.22
CA ARG A 39 -8.45 -0.92 6.36
C ARG A 39 -8.38 -2.07 5.38
N SER A 40 -8.80 -3.26 5.81
CA SER A 40 -8.85 -4.42 4.93
C SER A 40 -9.92 -4.26 3.85
N ARG A 41 -9.52 -4.20 2.59
CA ARG A 41 -10.36 -4.05 1.38
C ARG A 41 -9.67 -4.75 0.20
N PHE A 42 -10.44 -5.34 -0.73
CA PHE A 42 -9.90 -5.91 -1.98
C PHE A 42 -8.76 -6.94 -1.79
N GLN A 43 -8.87 -7.81 -0.77
CA GLN A 43 -7.79 -8.75 -0.40
C GLN A 43 -6.46 -8.06 -0.06
N GLY A 44 -6.53 -6.80 0.38
CA GLY A 44 -5.39 -5.98 0.73
C GLY A 44 -5.69 -5.02 1.89
N GLU A 45 -4.71 -4.18 2.19
CA GLU A 45 -4.88 -3.01 3.05
C GLU A 45 -4.99 -1.76 2.18
N MET A 46 -6.00 -0.93 2.45
CA MET A 46 -6.26 0.30 1.72
C MET A 46 -6.29 1.49 2.67
N ALA A 47 -5.76 2.62 2.21
CA ALA A 47 -5.84 3.91 2.88
C ALA A 47 -6.21 5.01 1.88
N GLU A 48 -6.96 6.01 2.33
CA GLU A 48 -7.39 7.14 1.49
C GLU A 48 -6.76 8.44 1.99
N GLY A 49 -6.43 9.33 1.06
CA GLY A 49 -5.84 10.61 1.39
C GLY A 49 -5.83 11.57 0.21
N THR A 50 -5.19 12.72 0.44
CA THR A 50 -5.07 13.78 -0.56
C THR A 50 -3.62 14.20 -0.68
N ILE A 51 -3.11 14.26 -1.92
CA ILE A 51 -1.77 14.75 -2.22
C ILE A 51 -1.92 15.88 -3.24
N GLY A 52 -1.46 17.09 -2.88
CA GLY A 52 -1.54 18.26 -3.78
C GLY A 52 -2.96 18.60 -4.23
N GLY A 53 -3.97 18.39 -3.37
CA GLY A 53 -5.39 18.62 -3.70
C GLY A 53 -6.05 17.49 -4.49
N GLU A 54 -5.31 16.47 -4.92
CA GLU A 54 -5.88 15.31 -5.62
C GLU A 54 -6.15 14.14 -4.67
N ARG A 55 -7.33 13.52 -4.79
CA ARG A 55 -7.66 12.28 -4.07
C ARG A 55 -6.82 11.12 -4.57
N VAL A 56 -6.12 10.46 -3.66
CA VAL A 56 -5.26 9.30 -3.90
C VAL A 56 -5.68 8.16 -2.99
N LEU A 57 -5.70 6.96 -3.54
CA LEU A 57 -5.88 5.71 -2.81
C LEU A 57 -4.54 4.99 -2.73
N LEU A 58 -4.17 4.51 -1.55
CA LEU A 58 -3.03 3.60 -1.36
C LEU A 58 -3.57 2.18 -1.20
N LEU A 59 -2.88 1.22 -1.80
CA LEU A 59 -3.21 -0.20 -1.70
C LEU A 59 -1.94 -1.02 -1.46
N LYS A 60 -2.00 -1.92 -0.48
CA LYS A 60 -1.05 -3.02 -0.27
C LYS A 60 -1.80 -4.34 -0.47
N PRO A 61 -1.64 -5.04 -1.60
CA PRO A 61 -2.24 -6.37 -1.78
C PRO A 61 -1.73 -7.30 -0.67
N MET A 62 -2.61 -7.97 0.06
CA MET A 62 -2.23 -8.94 1.09
C MET A 62 -2.25 -10.37 0.53
N THR A 63 -2.11 -10.48 -0.79
CA THR A 63 -1.82 -11.70 -1.52
C THR A 63 -0.30 -11.89 -1.65
N TYR A 64 0.15 -13.03 -2.18
CA TYR A 64 1.54 -13.16 -2.61
C TYR A 64 1.80 -12.28 -3.84
N MET A 65 3.04 -11.84 -4.01
CA MET A 65 3.43 -10.94 -5.12
C MET A 65 2.91 -11.42 -6.48
N ASN A 66 3.03 -12.72 -6.78
CA ASN A 66 2.61 -13.29 -8.07
C ASN A 66 1.09 -13.20 -8.32
N GLU A 67 0.29 -12.99 -7.28
CA GLU A 67 -1.17 -12.88 -7.33
C GLU A 67 -1.66 -11.44 -7.07
N SER A 68 -0.79 -10.43 -7.19
CA SER A 68 -1.13 -9.02 -6.88
C SER A 68 -2.13 -8.38 -7.86
N GLY A 69 -2.41 -9.01 -9.01
CA GLY A 69 -3.27 -8.48 -10.08
C GLY A 69 -4.69 -9.03 -10.14
N ARG A 70 -5.14 -9.81 -9.13
CA ARG A 70 -6.51 -10.34 -9.06
C ARG A 70 -7.56 -9.26 -8.74
#